data_AF-A0A7S6LX66-F1
#
_entry.id   AF-A0A7S6LX66-F1
#
_cell.length_a   1.000
_cell.length_b   1.000
_cell.length_c   1.000
_cell.angle_alpha   90.00
_cell.angle_beta   90.00
_cell.angle_gamma   90.00
#
_symmetry.space_group_name_H-M   'P 1'
#
loop_
_entity.id
_entity.type
_entity.pdbx_description
1 polymer ?
#
loop_
_entity_poly.entity_id
_entity_poly.type
_entity_poly.pdbx_seq_one_letter_code
_entity_poly.pdbx_strand_id
1 'polypeptide(L)'
;MAIRKDANTLTAAERAEFVAAIRVLKAEGIYDRFVLRHANANMSAIHRCSAFLPWHRRFIYDLELELQRVSGNPNLGIPYWNWPSGSANASMWNDDLLGGNGDAGGVVRTGPFRSGQWTVINSSGLPAGPLMRAFGQNGLPTLPTQAAINQVMAVTPYDTSPWNMNSNPSFRNQLEGWIGPNLHNRGHVWVGGSMLPMTSPNDPVFFMHHCMVDKIWHEWQLRFPNQGYLPASGGPFGQNLTDPMGSTPSGQVGSRPIDVLDSAALGIVYDDAAPQPQPQLEIPLIVVGADPIAAAIGVPGETDVFRFEVPAFGAHTMYTLGSSDTFMTLFGPNDPNFEVASDDDAGEGFNAQINRNLSAGTYFLRVRLYSPNSTGNYAVGVRAVSVTPGPGPVPIPELIVNGVGIDASISAANESDVYRFNVTTGDFYTIQTNGTTDTFMSLHGPNSQIPEIASNDDSGISFNALIRRQLSPGEYFVRVRHYSPSGTGAYSVRVTQG
;
A
#
# COMPACT_ATOMS: atom_id res chain seq x y z
N MET A 1 -19.60 0.47 -3.57
CA MET A 1 -18.74 0.80 -2.42
C MET A 1 -19.30 0.03 -1.26
N ALA A 2 -18.48 -0.80 -0.60
CA ALA A 2 -18.92 -1.58 0.54
C ALA A 2 -19.12 -0.65 1.74
N ILE A 3 -20.29 -0.72 2.39
CA ILE A 3 -20.57 0.05 3.61
C ILE A 3 -20.50 -0.90 4.80
N ARG A 4 -19.44 -0.78 5.60
CA ARG A 4 -19.25 -1.54 6.84
C ARG A 4 -19.92 -0.81 8.00
N LYS A 5 -20.93 -1.44 8.58
CA LYS A 5 -21.76 -0.87 9.65
C LYS A 5 -21.47 -1.49 11.01
N ASP A 6 -21.81 -0.79 12.10
CA ASP A 6 -21.83 -1.42 13.43
C ASP A 6 -22.78 -2.62 13.41
N ALA A 7 -22.30 -3.81 13.77
CA ALA A 7 -23.10 -5.03 13.78
C ALA A 7 -24.38 -4.91 14.65
N ASN A 8 -24.37 -4.03 15.65
CA ASN A 8 -25.52 -3.80 16.52
C ASN A 8 -26.60 -2.92 15.89
N THR A 9 -26.29 -2.13 14.85
CA THR A 9 -27.21 -1.18 14.21
C THR A 9 -27.83 -1.75 12.93
N LEU A 10 -27.39 -2.93 12.48
CA LEU A 10 -27.96 -3.60 11.31
C LEU A 10 -29.46 -3.83 11.45
N THR A 11 -30.17 -3.53 10.37
CA THR A 11 -31.58 -3.90 10.20
C THR A 11 -31.74 -5.42 10.07
N ALA A 12 -32.95 -5.93 10.31
CA ALA A 12 -33.25 -7.35 10.14
C ALA A 12 -32.95 -7.87 8.71
N ALA A 13 -33.16 -7.04 7.68
CA ALA A 13 -32.88 -7.39 6.30
C ALA A 13 -31.37 -7.54 6.05
N GLU A 14 -30.55 -6.60 6.55
CA GLU A 14 -29.09 -6.66 6.42
C GLU A 14 -28.49 -7.85 7.17
N ARG A 15 -29.03 -8.17 8.36
CA ARG A 15 -28.65 -9.38 9.12
C ARG A 15 -28.93 -10.64 8.31
N ALA A 16 -30.14 -10.75 7.76
CA ALA A 16 -30.55 -11.90 6.96
C ALA A 16 -29.69 -12.06 5.69
N GLU A 17 -29.41 -10.97 4.98
CA GLU A 17 -28.56 -10.97 3.78
C GLU A 17 -27.13 -11.43 4.10
N PHE A 18 -26.51 -10.86 5.14
CA PHE A 18 -25.16 -11.25 5.56
C PHE A 18 -25.08 -12.72 5.96
N VAL A 19 -26.02 -13.19 6.79
CA VAL A 19 -26.08 -14.61 7.22
C VAL A 19 -26.29 -15.53 6.03
N ALA A 20 -27.18 -15.18 5.11
CA ALA A 20 -27.42 -15.98 3.91
C ALA A 20 -26.15 -16.09 3.05
N ALA A 21 -25.46 -14.98 2.80
CA ALA A 21 -24.23 -14.95 2.01
C ALA A 21 -23.12 -15.81 2.65
N ILE A 22 -22.88 -15.69 3.96
CA ILE A 22 -21.89 -16.53 4.68
C ILE A 22 -22.23 -18.02 4.55
N ARG A 23 -23.50 -18.40 4.68
CA ARG A 23 -23.93 -19.81 4.56
C ARG A 23 -23.75 -20.35 3.14
N VAL A 24 -23.98 -19.52 2.11
CA VAL A 24 -23.69 -19.88 0.72
C VAL A 24 -22.19 -20.12 0.53
N LEU A 25 -21.33 -19.20 0.98
CA LEU A 25 -19.87 -19.37 0.89
C LEU A 25 -19.38 -20.62 1.63
N LYS A 26 -19.99 -20.96 2.77
CA LYS A 26 -19.69 -22.20 3.49
C LYS A 26 -20.11 -23.44 2.71
N ALA A 27 -21.29 -23.44 2.10
CA ALA A 27 -21.78 -24.55 1.28
C ALA A 27 -20.93 -24.76 0.01
N GLU A 28 -20.38 -23.69 -0.58
CA GLU A 28 -19.46 -23.73 -1.72
C GLU A 28 -18.02 -24.15 -1.32
N GLY A 29 -17.74 -24.28 -0.01
CA GLY A 29 -16.38 -24.54 0.51
C GLY A 29 -15.43 -23.34 0.39
N ILE A 30 -15.91 -22.18 -0.06
CA ILE A 30 -15.12 -20.96 -0.20
C ILE A 30 -14.76 -20.41 1.18
N TYR A 31 -15.72 -20.37 2.12
CA TYR A 31 -15.46 -19.93 3.49
C TYR A 31 -14.31 -20.72 4.14
N ASP A 32 -14.27 -22.04 3.90
CA ASP A 32 -13.21 -22.91 4.43
C ASP A 32 -11.83 -22.60 3.84
N ARG A 33 -11.75 -22.07 2.62
CA ARG A 33 -10.48 -21.55 2.07
C ARG A 33 -9.97 -20.33 2.84
N PHE A 34 -10.86 -19.46 3.33
CA PHE A 34 -10.46 -18.35 4.18
C PHE A 34 -9.95 -18.84 5.53
N VAL A 35 -10.64 -19.81 6.15
CA VAL A 35 -10.14 -20.47 7.37
C VAL A 35 -8.75 -21.05 7.16
N LEU A 36 -8.54 -21.80 6.07
CA LEU A 36 -7.25 -22.44 5.77
C LEU A 36 -6.14 -21.44 5.42
N ARG A 37 -6.46 -20.35 4.73
CA ARG A 37 -5.50 -19.29 4.39
C ARG A 37 -4.90 -18.67 5.65
N HIS A 38 -5.73 -18.36 6.64
CA HIS A 38 -5.26 -17.86 7.93
C HIS A 38 -4.59 -18.97 8.75
N ALA A 39 -5.20 -20.16 8.84
CA ALA A 39 -4.69 -21.26 9.66
C ALA A 39 -3.30 -21.76 9.25
N ASN A 40 -2.97 -21.68 7.96
CA ASN A 40 -1.71 -22.15 7.40
C ASN A 40 -0.72 -21.02 7.09
N ALA A 41 -1.07 -19.77 7.36
CA ALA A 41 -0.13 -18.67 7.28
C ALA A 41 0.92 -18.76 8.39
N ASN A 42 2.14 -18.30 8.11
CA ASN A 42 3.16 -18.19 9.15
C ASN A 42 2.74 -17.10 10.16
N MET A 43 2.66 -17.48 11.44
CA MET A 43 2.30 -16.60 12.54
C MET A 43 3.06 -15.27 12.49
N SER A 44 4.38 -15.29 12.29
CA SER A 44 5.20 -14.07 12.29
C SER A 44 5.15 -13.28 10.98
N ALA A 45 4.40 -13.76 9.98
CA ALA A 45 4.20 -13.07 8.72
C ALA A 45 2.88 -12.29 8.66
N ILE A 46 1.91 -12.66 9.52
CA ILE A 46 0.57 -12.07 9.54
C ILE A 46 0.13 -11.56 10.91
N HIS A 47 0.85 -11.92 11.98
CA HIS A 47 0.71 -11.41 13.34
C HIS A 47 2.08 -11.08 13.91
N ARG A 48 2.12 -10.32 15.00
CA ARG A 48 3.34 -9.94 15.74
C ARG A 48 4.36 -9.28 14.81
N CYS A 49 3.88 -8.58 13.81
CA CYS A 49 4.67 -8.03 12.72
C CYS A 49 3.96 -6.84 12.08
N SER A 50 4.70 -6.00 11.36
CA SER A 50 4.17 -4.78 10.76
C SER A 50 3.07 -5.03 9.72
N ALA A 51 3.11 -6.17 9.02
CA ALA A 51 2.10 -6.52 8.02
C ALA A 51 0.74 -6.94 8.62
N PHE A 52 0.59 -7.03 9.94
CA PHE A 52 -0.66 -7.44 10.61
C PHE A 52 -1.90 -6.68 10.09
N LEU A 53 -1.85 -5.34 10.07
CA LEU A 53 -2.98 -4.52 9.64
C LEU A 53 -3.28 -4.65 8.13
N PRO A 54 -2.32 -4.40 7.21
CA PRO A 54 -2.60 -4.53 5.78
C PRO A 54 -2.96 -5.95 5.35
N TRP A 55 -2.37 -6.99 5.96
CA TRP A 55 -2.70 -8.37 5.64
C TRP A 55 -4.15 -8.69 5.99
N HIS A 56 -4.60 -8.29 7.18
CA HIS A 56 -5.98 -8.50 7.61
C HIS A 56 -6.97 -7.64 6.81
N ARG A 57 -6.64 -6.39 6.48
CA ARG A 57 -7.45 -5.57 5.55
C ARG A 57 -7.63 -6.27 4.20
N ARG A 58 -6.55 -6.83 3.66
CA ARG A 58 -6.64 -7.59 2.40
C ARG A 58 -7.47 -8.86 2.56
N PHE A 59 -7.31 -9.57 3.66
CA PHE A 59 -8.04 -10.80 3.96
C PHE A 59 -9.56 -10.58 4.08
N ILE A 60 -9.99 -9.54 4.81
CA ILE A 60 -11.41 -9.20 4.93
C ILE A 60 -11.97 -8.63 3.61
N TYR A 61 -11.18 -7.87 2.85
CA TYR A 61 -11.58 -7.38 1.53
C TYR A 61 -11.87 -8.53 0.56
N ASP A 62 -11.01 -9.55 0.51
CA ASP A 62 -11.21 -10.71 -0.34
C ASP A 62 -12.50 -11.47 0.02
N LEU A 63 -12.83 -11.61 1.31
CA LEU A 63 -14.10 -12.23 1.73
C LEU A 63 -15.29 -11.36 1.33
N GLU A 64 -15.16 -10.04 1.49
CA GLU A 64 -16.20 -9.07 1.15
C GLU A 64 -16.57 -9.14 -0.34
N LEU A 65 -15.59 -9.29 -1.23
CA LEU A 65 -15.84 -9.52 -2.66
C LEU A 65 -16.63 -10.82 -2.92
N GLU A 66 -16.32 -11.91 -2.21
CA GLU A 66 -17.06 -13.16 -2.33
C GLU A 66 -18.48 -13.05 -1.78
N LEU A 67 -18.68 -12.31 -0.68
CA LEU A 67 -20.01 -12.01 -0.14
C LEU A 67 -20.85 -11.21 -1.13
N GLN A 68 -20.27 -10.19 -1.76
CA GLN A 68 -20.92 -9.40 -2.80
C GLN A 68 -21.26 -10.24 -4.03
N ARG A 69 -20.37 -11.17 -4.42
CA ARG A 69 -20.61 -12.10 -5.53
C ARG A 69 -21.83 -12.99 -5.27
N VAL A 70 -21.92 -13.62 -4.09
CA VAL A 70 -23.02 -14.57 -3.80
C VAL A 70 -24.34 -13.88 -3.44
N SER A 71 -24.30 -12.67 -2.89
CA SER A 71 -25.50 -11.87 -2.62
C SER A 71 -26.03 -11.15 -3.88
N GLY A 72 -25.15 -10.87 -4.85
CA GLY A 72 -25.45 -9.97 -5.96
C GLY A 72 -25.52 -8.50 -5.56
N ASN A 73 -25.17 -8.17 -4.31
CA ASN A 73 -25.19 -6.82 -3.77
C ASN A 73 -23.76 -6.26 -3.68
N PRO A 74 -23.34 -5.36 -4.60
CA PRO A 74 -21.99 -4.80 -4.59
C PRO A 74 -21.72 -3.80 -3.45
N ASN A 75 -22.73 -3.52 -2.61
CA ASN A 75 -22.60 -2.65 -1.44
C ASN A 75 -22.63 -3.43 -0.13
N LEU A 76 -22.79 -4.76 -0.17
CA LEU A 76 -22.70 -5.61 1.02
C LEU A 76 -21.29 -5.49 1.61
N GLY A 77 -21.19 -4.83 2.76
CA GLY A 77 -19.97 -4.73 3.56
C GLY A 77 -20.04 -5.66 4.76
N ILE A 78 -18.87 -6.14 5.21
CA ILE A 78 -18.78 -6.91 6.44
C ILE A 78 -19.00 -5.96 7.64
N PRO A 79 -20.00 -6.21 8.51
CA PRO A 79 -20.24 -5.38 9.70
C PRO A 79 -19.03 -5.41 10.65
N TYR A 80 -18.77 -4.34 11.40
CA TYR A 80 -17.73 -4.34 12.44
C TYR A 80 -18.32 -4.59 13.83
N TRP A 81 -17.52 -5.25 14.67
CA TRP A 81 -17.86 -5.48 16.09
C TRP A 81 -17.32 -4.34 16.96
N ASN A 82 -18.18 -3.39 17.28
CA ASN A 82 -17.86 -2.29 18.20
C ASN A 82 -17.70 -2.80 19.64
N TRP A 83 -16.46 -3.09 20.08
CA TRP A 83 -16.21 -3.72 21.38
C TRP A 83 -16.81 -2.97 22.58
N PRO A 84 -16.71 -1.62 22.68
CA PRO A 84 -17.34 -0.86 23.76
C PRO A 84 -18.84 -1.11 23.97
N SER A 85 -19.60 -1.38 22.91
CA SER A 85 -21.04 -1.70 22.94
C SER A 85 -21.33 -3.18 22.69
N GLY A 86 -20.30 -4.01 22.53
CA GLY A 86 -20.37 -5.36 21.99
C GLY A 86 -20.36 -6.49 23.02
N SER A 87 -20.76 -6.19 24.26
CA SER A 87 -20.82 -7.16 25.37
C SER A 87 -21.70 -8.40 25.06
N ALA A 88 -21.73 -9.38 25.96
CA ALA A 88 -22.48 -10.64 25.76
C ALA A 88 -23.98 -10.48 25.46
N ASN A 89 -24.59 -9.35 25.83
CA ASN A 89 -26.01 -9.05 25.60
C ASN A 89 -26.24 -8.14 24.38
N ALA A 90 -25.20 -7.81 23.63
CA ALA A 90 -25.30 -6.95 22.45
C ALA A 90 -26.12 -7.64 21.33
N SER A 91 -26.88 -6.84 20.56
CA SER A 91 -27.83 -7.37 19.59
C SER A 91 -27.19 -8.17 18.46
N MET A 92 -25.90 -7.97 18.18
CA MET A 92 -25.16 -8.77 17.22
C MET A 92 -25.11 -10.28 17.57
N TRP A 93 -25.26 -10.62 18.85
CA TRP A 93 -25.27 -12.00 19.36
C TRP A 93 -26.65 -12.67 19.33
N ASN A 94 -27.66 -11.98 18.82
CA ASN A 94 -29.00 -12.55 18.67
C ASN A 94 -29.04 -13.68 17.64
N ASP A 95 -30.09 -14.48 17.73
CA ASP A 95 -30.33 -15.66 16.88
C ASP A 95 -30.51 -15.36 15.39
N ASP A 96 -30.72 -14.08 15.03
CA ASP A 96 -30.85 -13.62 13.65
C ASP A 96 -29.51 -13.18 13.01
N LEU A 97 -28.42 -13.13 13.78
CA LEU A 97 -27.09 -12.77 13.27
C LEU A 97 -26.00 -13.78 13.66
N LEU A 98 -25.32 -13.65 14.81
CA LEU A 98 -24.18 -14.51 15.16
C LEU A 98 -24.54 -15.70 16.05
N GLY A 99 -25.69 -15.67 16.73
CA GLY A 99 -25.95 -16.54 17.87
C GLY A 99 -25.10 -16.19 19.09
N GLY A 100 -25.49 -16.69 20.26
CA GLY A 100 -24.95 -16.27 21.55
C GLY A 100 -23.67 -16.99 21.97
N ASN A 101 -23.46 -17.01 23.29
CA ASN A 101 -22.37 -17.73 23.95
C ASN A 101 -22.55 -19.26 23.81
N GLY A 102 -21.49 -20.00 24.12
CA GLY A 102 -21.55 -21.45 24.27
C GLY A 102 -22.33 -21.89 25.51
N ASP A 103 -22.81 -23.13 25.50
CA ASP A 103 -23.33 -23.81 26.69
C ASP A 103 -22.22 -24.08 27.73
N ALA A 104 -22.49 -24.84 28.80
CA ALA A 104 -21.49 -25.16 29.81
C ALA A 104 -20.25 -25.90 29.25
N GLY A 105 -20.39 -26.58 28.10
CA GLY A 105 -19.28 -27.20 27.37
C GLY A 105 -18.64 -26.27 26.34
N GLY A 106 -19.14 -25.04 26.19
CA GLY A 106 -18.70 -24.06 25.20
C GLY A 106 -19.36 -24.22 23.83
N VAL A 107 -20.29 -25.16 23.63
CA VAL A 107 -20.90 -25.41 22.31
C VAL A 107 -21.93 -24.32 22.00
N VAL A 108 -21.82 -23.66 20.84
CA VAL A 108 -22.82 -22.68 20.40
C VAL A 108 -24.12 -23.39 20.00
N ARG A 109 -25.22 -23.08 20.69
CA ARG A 109 -26.55 -23.71 20.48
C ARG A 109 -27.56 -22.84 19.77
N THR A 110 -27.29 -21.54 19.62
CA THR A 110 -28.23 -20.55 19.10
C THR A 110 -27.72 -19.88 17.83
N GLY A 111 -28.63 -19.24 17.09
CA GLY A 111 -28.31 -18.54 15.85
C GLY A 111 -27.98 -19.44 14.65
N PRO A 112 -27.62 -18.85 13.50
CA PRO A 112 -27.43 -19.57 12.24
C PRO A 112 -26.17 -20.45 12.23
N PHE A 113 -25.21 -20.19 13.13
CA PHE A 113 -23.93 -20.89 13.22
C PHE A 113 -23.87 -21.91 14.37
N ARG A 114 -25.02 -22.31 14.90
CA ARG A 114 -25.13 -23.32 15.95
C ARG A 114 -24.67 -24.71 15.51
N SER A 115 -24.39 -25.55 16.51
CA SER A 115 -24.12 -26.97 16.33
C SER A 115 -25.17 -27.66 15.45
N GLY A 116 -24.72 -28.47 14.49
CA GLY A 116 -25.55 -29.15 13.49
C GLY A 116 -25.94 -28.29 12.29
N GLN A 117 -25.69 -26.99 12.30
CA GLN A 117 -25.85 -26.10 11.13
C GLN A 117 -24.51 -25.56 10.62
N TRP A 118 -23.49 -25.52 11.49
CA TRP A 118 -22.15 -25.05 11.18
C TRP A 118 -21.11 -26.01 11.73
N THR A 119 -20.24 -26.48 10.85
CA THR A 119 -19.13 -27.38 11.17
C THR A 119 -17.82 -26.64 11.00
N VAL A 120 -17.03 -26.59 12.06
CA VAL A 120 -15.69 -26.01 12.00
C VAL A 120 -14.69 -26.99 11.39
N ILE A 121 -13.60 -26.48 10.82
CA ILE A 121 -12.52 -27.29 10.25
C ILE A 121 -11.19 -27.08 10.98
N ASN A 122 -10.32 -28.10 10.98
CA ASN A 122 -8.94 -27.98 11.42
C ASN A 122 -8.04 -27.41 10.30
N SER A 123 -6.74 -27.21 10.59
CA SER A 123 -5.76 -26.68 9.63
C SER A 123 -5.53 -27.56 8.39
N SER A 124 -5.94 -28.83 8.45
CA SER A 124 -5.91 -29.76 7.31
C SER A 124 -7.21 -29.75 6.49
N GLY A 125 -8.19 -28.91 6.85
CA GLY A 125 -9.48 -28.81 6.16
C GLY A 125 -10.49 -29.89 6.53
N LEU A 126 -10.21 -30.70 7.56
CA LEU A 126 -11.10 -31.76 8.00
C LEU A 126 -12.09 -31.24 9.07
N PRO A 127 -13.33 -31.75 9.10
CA PRO A 127 -14.30 -31.44 10.16
C PRO A 127 -13.72 -31.62 11.57
N ALA A 128 -13.87 -30.61 12.41
CA ALA A 128 -13.29 -30.55 13.76
C ALA A 128 -14.34 -30.30 14.85
N GLY A 129 -15.63 -30.50 14.55
CA GLY A 129 -16.72 -30.39 15.51
C GLY A 129 -17.60 -29.14 15.32
N PRO A 130 -18.38 -28.76 16.35
CA PRO A 130 -19.22 -27.58 16.32
C PRO A 130 -18.43 -26.29 16.60
N LEU A 131 -19.06 -25.14 16.34
CA LEU A 131 -18.56 -23.84 16.81
C LEU A 131 -18.56 -23.77 18.34
N MET A 132 -17.49 -23.23 18.91
CA MET A 132 -17.29 -23.12 20.36
C MET A 132 -17.07 -21.66 20.78
N ARG A 133 -17.70 -21.19 21.85
CA ARG A 133 -17.52 -19.86 22.46
C ARG A 133 -17.57 -19.95 23.99
N ALA A 134 -16.86 -19.07 24.67
CA ALA A 134 -16.82 -18.97 26.13
C ALA A 134 -16.59 -17.50 26.55
N PHE A 135 -17.62 -16.67 26.43
CA PHE A 135 -17.53 -15.23 26.66
C PHE A 135 -16.98 -14.84 28.03
N GLY A 136 -15.99 -13.95 28.03
CA GLY A 136 -15.36 -13.41 29.23
C GLY A 136 -14.65 -14.46 30.10
N GLN A 137 -14.42 -15.65 29.56
CA GLN A 137 -13.59 -16.66 30.22
C GLN A 137 -12.11 -16.45 29.83
N ASN A 138 -11.22 -17.35 30.24
CA ASN A 138 -9.80 -17.31 29.87
C ASN A 138 -9.00 -16.11 30.43
N GLY A 139 -9.42 -15.57 31.57
CA GLY A 139 -8.68 -14.52 32.29
C GLY A 139 -8.85 -13.11 31.74
N LEU A 140 -9.68 -12.90 30.71
CA LEU A 140 -10.04 -11.58 30.19
C LEU A 140 -11.57 -11.41 30.18
N PRO A 141 -12.17 -10.99 31.31
CA PRO A 141 -13.63 -10.93 31.45
C PRO A 141 -14.29 -9.76 30.73
N THR A 142 -13.52 -8.73 30.35
CA THR A 142 -14.01 -7.51 29.74
C THR A 142 -13.51 -7.34 28.32
N LEU A 143 -14.27 -6.60 27.52
CA LEU A 143 -13.90 -6.17 26.18
C LEU A 143 -13.08 -4.86 26.22
N PRO A 144 -12.37 -4.52 25.13
CA PRO A 144 -11.78 -3.21 24.96
C PRO A 144 -12.79 -2.06 25.16
N THR A 145 -12.39 -1.03 25.91
CA THR A 145 -13.22 0.16 26.18
C THR A 145 -12.90 1.28 25.20
N GLN A 146 -13.80 2.27 25.08
CA GLN A 146 -13.53 3.46 24.26
C GLN A 146 -12.29 4.22 24.73
N ALA A 147 -12.05 4.27 26.05
CA ALA A 147 -10.85 4.89 26.60
C ALA A 147 -9.56 4.18 26.14
N ALA A 148 -9.58 2.84 26.08
CA ALA A 148 -8.47 2.05 25.57
C ALA A 148 -8.23 2.28 24.07
N ILE A 149 -9.31 2.39 23.27
CA ILE A 149 -9.21 2.76 21.85
C ILE A 149 -8.61 4.15 21.70
N ASN A 150 -9.10 5.14 22.45
CA ASN A 150 -8.61 6.52 22.40
C ASN A 150 -7.11 6.62 22.78
N GLN A 151 -6.66 5.80 23.72
CA GLN A 151 -5.24 5.69 24.10
C GLN A 151 -4.39 5.22 22.92
N VAL A 152 -4.78 4.11 22.27
CA VAL A 152 -4.03 3.56 21.12
C VAL A 152 -4.11 4.49 19.91
N MET A 153 -5.25 5.13 19.69
CA MET A 153 -5.47 6.12 18.63
C MET A 153 -4.62 7.38 18.75
N ALA A 154 -3.94 7.60 19.87
CA ALA A 154 -3.00 8.70 20.06
C ALA A 154 -1.53 8.30 19.82
N VAL A 155 -1.26 7.02 19.52
CA VAL A 155 0.10 6.49 19.39
C VAL A 155 0.63 6.74 17.98
N THR A 156 1.84 7.25 17.90
CA THR A 156 2.69 7.27 16.71
C THR A 156 4.08 6.75 17.09
N PRO A 157 4.87 6.20 16.14
CA PRO A 157 4.56 6.00 14.72
C PRO A 157 3.65 4.77 14.46
N TYR A 158 3.37 4.47 13.18
CA TYR A 158 2.64 3.25 12.76
C TYR A 158 3.21 1.99 13.43
N ASP A 159 4.52 1.80 13.30
CA ASP A 159 5.27 0.75 13.95
C ASP A 159 6.74 1.18 14.14
N THR A 160 7.49 0.46 14.96
CA THR A 160 8.92 0.71 15.17
C THR A 160 9.72 -0.57 15.20
N SER A 161 11.03 -0.47 14.98
CA SER A 161 11.97 -1.58 15.15
C SER A 161 11.86 -2.14 16.58
N PRO A 162 11.85 -3.46 16.78
CA PRO A 162 12.26 -4.52 15.84
C PRO A 162 11.12 -5.13 15.00
N TRP A 163 10.06 -4.37 14.72
CA TRP A 163 8.95 -4.76 13.82
C TRP A 163 8.21 -6.02 14.30
N ASN A 164 8.09 -6.19 15.62
CA ASN A 164 7.48 -7.39 16.21
C ASN A 164 6.69 -7.09 17.49
N MET A 165 6.36 -8.12 18.29
CA MET A 165 5.61 -7.97 19.55
C MET A 165 6.28 -7.08 20.61
N ASN A 166 7.58 -6.80 20.47
CA ASN A 166 8.35 -5.94 21.37
C ASN A 166 8.46 -4.48 20.88
N SER A 167 7.88 -4.13 19.73
CA SER A 167 7.93 -2.78 19.16
C SER A 167 7.24 -1.75 20.06
N ASN A 168 7.99 -0.73 20.49
CA ASN A 168 7.50 0.37 21.33
C ASN A 168 8.34 1.65 21.11
N PRO A 169 7.75 2.83 20.81
CA PRO A 169 6.32 3.07 20.55
C PRO A 169 5.85 2.48 19.21
N SER A 170 4.64 1.92 19.17
CA SER A 170 4.05 1.33 17.96
C SER A 170 2.53 1.31 18.05
N PHE A 171 1.85 1.98 17.11
CA PHE A 171 0.39 1.92 16.97
C PHE A 171 -0.05 0.49 16.64
N ARG A 172 0.56 -0.13 15.63
CA ARG A 172 0.28 -1.50 15.18
C ARG A 172 0.33 -2.48 16.34
N ASN A 173 1.39 -2.44 17.14
CA ASN A 173 1.61 -3.40 18.22
C ASN A 173 0.65 -3.21 19.41
N GLN A 174 0.28 -1.96 19.70
CA GLN A 174 -0.71 -1.65 20.74
C GLN A 174 -2.15 -1.98 20.31
N LEU A 175 -2.46 -1.79 19.02
CA LEU A 175 -3.74 -2.21 18.44
C LEU A 175 -3.84 -3.74 18.37
N GLU A 176 -2.79 -4.42 17.93
CA GLU A 176 -2.73 -5.88 17.94
C GLU A 176 -2.87 -6.43 19.38
N GLY A 177 -2.25 -5.76 20.35
CA GLY A 177 -2.48 -5.99 21.77
C GLY A 177 -1.38 -6.78 22.49
N TRP A 178 -0.13 -6.63 22.07
CA TRP A 178 1.05 -7.17 22.79
C TRP A 178 1.62 -6.19 23.81
N ILE A 179 1.40 -4.89 23.58
CA ILE A 179 1.73 -3.80 24.49
C ILE A 179 0.47 -2.95 24.71
N GLY A 180 0.40 -2.25 25.83
CA GLY A 180 -0.70 -1.32 26.10
C GLY A 180 -1.98 -2.04 26.52
N PRO A 181 -3.16 -1.49 26.18
CA PRO A 181 -4.42 -1.90 26.79
C PRO A 181 -4.98 -3.21 26.24
N ASN A 182 -4.29 -3.89 25.31
CA ASN A 182 -4.67 -5.17 24.72
C ASN A 182 -6.05 -5.10 24.02
N LEU A 183 -6.06 -4.62 22.76
CA LEU A 183 -7.29 -4.43 21.98
C LEU A 183 -7.67 -5.71 21.21
N HIS A 184 -7.08 -5.95 20.04
CA HIS A 184 -7.39 -7.10 19.18
C HIS A 184 -7.27 -8.44 19.92
N ASN A 185 -6.11 -8.71 20.54
CA ASN A 185 -5.87 -9.97 21.27
C ASN A 185 -6.94 -10.22 22.35
N ARG A 186 -7.41 -9.18 23.05
CA ARG A 186 -8.48 -9.28 24.05
C ARG A 186 -9.80 -9.69 23.43
N GLY A 187 -10.15 -9.20 22.24
CA GLY A 187 -11.38 -9.62 21.55
C GLY A 187 -11.38 -11.12 21.26
N HIS A 188 -10.27 -11.65 20.73
CA HIS A 188 -10.09 -13.09 20.50
C HIS A 188 -10.24 -13.91 21.79
N VAL A 189 -9.53 -13.51 22.86
CA VAL A 189 -9.53 -14.24 24.13
C VAL A 189 -10.89 -14.15 24.83
N TRP A 190 -11.54 -12.98 24.77
CA TRP A 190 -12.86 -12.77 25.36
C TRP A 190 -13.92 -13.65 24.72
N VAL A 191 -13.92 -13.82 23.40
CA VAL A 191 -14.85 -14.77 22.75
C VAL A 191 -14.51 -16.21 23.15
N GLY A 192 -13.22 -16.56 23.19
CA GLY A 192 -12.76 -17.89 23.55
C GLY A 192 -13.12 -18.96 22.51
N GLY A 193 -12.94 -20.23 22.89
CA GLY A 193 -13.33 -21.37 22.05
C GLY A 193 -12.68 -21.32 20.66
N SER A 194 -13.51 -21.33 19.62
CA SER A 194 -13.08 -21.33 18.22
C SER A 194 -12.34 -20.06 17.81
N MET A 195 -12.46 -18.94 18.54
CA MET A 195 -11.73 -17.69 18.25
C MET A 195 -10.27 -17.66 18.73
N LEU A 196 -9.81 -18.67 19.48
CA LEU A 196 -8.44 -18.71 20.03
C LEU A 196 -7.35 -19.19 19.06
N PRO A 197 -7.51 -20.31 18.32
CA PRO A 197 -6.44 -20.85 17.48
C PRO A 197 -6.25 -20.06 16.17
N MET A 198 -5.22 -20.39 15.40
CA MET A 198 -5.08 -19.89 14.01
C MET A 198 -6.22 -20.33 13.10
N THR A 199 -7.08 -21.25 13.52
CA THR A 199 -8.34 -21.56 12.85
C THR A 199 -9.49 -20.65 13.27
N SER A 200 -9.20 -19.50 13.91
CA SER A 200 -10.18 -18.52 14.40
C SER A 200 -11.21 -18.01 13.40
N PRO A 201 -10.92 -17.92 12.08
CA PRO A 201 -11.97 -17.58 11.11
C PRO A 201 -13.10 -18.61 11.01
N ASN A 202 -13.00 -19.78 11.66
CA ASN A 202 -14.15 -20.69 11.80
C ASN A 202 -15.35 -20.04 12.47
N ASP A 203 -15.13 -19.03 13.32
CA ASP A 203 -16.20 -18.22 13.88
C ASP A 203 -16.44 -16.99 12.98
N PRO A 204 -17.64 -16.80 12.41
CA PRO A 204 -17.93 -15.61 11.59
C PRO A 204 -17.70 -14.28 12.30
N VAL A 205 -17.70 -14.23 13.65
CA VAL A 205 -17.36 -13.00 14.38
C VAL A 205 -15.90 -12.57 14.17
N PHE A 206 -15.00 -13.46 13.73
CA PHE A 206 -13.63 -13.12 13.33
C PHE A 206 -13.61 -11.94 12.36
N PHE A 207 -14.44 -12.01 11.32
CA PHE A 207 -14.43 -11.00 10.26
C PHE A 207 -14.99 -9.66 10.78
N MET A 208 -16.00 -9.69 11.66
CA MET A 208 -16.50 -8.47 12.31
C MET A 208 -15.49 -7.88 13.30
N HIS A 209 -14.76 -8.74 14.03
CA HIS A 209 -13.67 -8.35 14.91
C HIS A 209 -12.57 -7.62 14.12
N HIS A 210 -12.11 -8.19 13.01
CA HIS A 210 -11.09 -7.58 12.16
C HIS A 210 -11.58 -6.36 11.39
N CYS A 211 -12.88 -6.24 11.08
CA CYS A 211 -13.44 -4.97 10.57
C CYS A 211 -13.38 -3.85 11.60
N MET A 212 -13.48 -4.14 12.91
CA MET A 212 -13.27 -3.13 13.96
C MET A 212 -11.80 -2.72 14.06
N VAL A 213 -10.87 -3.69 13.98
CA VAL A 213 -9.43 -3.40 13.90
C VAL A 213 -9.12 -2.52 12.69
N ASP A 214 -9.70 -2.85 11.54
CA ASP A 214 -9.52 -2.12 10.29
C ASP A 214 -10.12 -0.70 10.34
N LYS A 215 -11.28 -0.53 10.97
CA LYS A 215 -11.90 0.78 11.22
C LYS A 215 -10.98 1.66 12.04
N ILE A 216 -10.41 1.15 13.14
CA ILE A 216 -9.48 1.89 13.98
C ILE A 216 -8.23 2.28 13.19
N TRP A 217 -7.69 1.38 12.36
CA TRP A 217 -6.55 1.72 11.50
C TRP A 217 -6.91 2.79 10.47
N HIS A 218 -8.06 2.67 9.80
CA HIS A 218 -8.55 3.70 8.88
C HIS A 218 -8.66 5.07 9.56
N GLU A 219 -9.30 5.16 10.72
CA GLU A 219 -9.41 6.40 11.49
C GLU A 219 -8.04 6.94 11.93
N TRP A 220 -7.10 6.06 12.28
CA TRP A 220 -5.74 6.45 12.62
C TRP A 220 -5.02 7.06 11.42
N GLN A 221 -5.19 6.48 10.22
CA GLN A 221 -4.63 7.03 8.98
C GLN A 221 -5.23 8.40 8.64
N LEU A 222 -6.53 8.60 8.88
CA LEU A 222 -7.17 9.92 8.75
C LEU A 222 -6.64 10.93 9.77
N ARG A 223 -6.35 10.47 11.00
CA ARG A 223 -5.80 11.32 12.08
C ARG A 223 -4.34 11.70 11.83
N PHE A 224 -3.56 10.80 11.24
CA PHE A 224 -2.13 10.97 11.04
C PHE A 224 -1.72 10.70 9.57
N PRO A 225 -2.20 11.52 8.62
CA PRO A 225 -1.96 11.29 7.18
C PRO A 225 -0.47 11.28 6.81
N ASN A 226 0.37 11.94 7.61
CA ASN A 226 1.81 12.06 7.34
C ASN A 226 2.64 10.89 7.88
N GLN A 227 2.09 10.01 8.72
CA GLN A 227 2.85 8.91 9.36
C GLN A 227 3.10 7.72 8.41
N GLY A 228 2.13 7.38 7.56
CA GLY A 228 2.24 6.28 6.60
C GLY A 228 2.53 4.91 7.25
N TYR A 229 2.88 3.92 6.43
CA TYR A 229 3.25 2.58 6.88
C TYR A 229 4.75 2.45 7.16
N LEU A 230 5.11 1.70 8.19
CA LEU A 230 6.48 1.34 8.53
C LEU A 230 6.60 -0.17 8.81
N PRO A 231 7.72 -0.82 8.46
CA PRO A 231 8.89 -0.25 7.81
C PRO A 231 8.66 0.02 6.32
N ALA A 232 9.15 1.15 5.82
CA ALA A 232 9.16 1.42 4.39
C ALA A 232 10.13 0.44 3.67
N SER A 233 11.31 0.24 4.26
CA SER A 233 12.36 -0.67 3.83
C SER A 233 13.25 -1.05 5.03
N GLY A 234 14.19 -1.99 4.85
CA GLY A 234 15.16 -2.38 5.87
C GLY A 234 14.62 -3.28 7.00
N GLY A 235 13.31 -3.57 7.00
CA GLY A 235 12.69 -4.58 7.85
C GLY A 235 12.78 -5.99 7.26
N PRO A 236 12.31 -7.01 8.00
CA PRO A 236 12.25 -8.38 7.52
C PRO A 236 11.45 -8.51 6.21
N PHE A 237 11.86 -9.41 5.33
CA PHE A 237 11.13 -9.67 4.08
C PHE A 237 9.66 -10.04 4.35
N GLY A 238 8.76 -9.47 3.56
CA GLY A 238 7.30 -9.61 3.71
C GLY A 238 6.69 -8.57 4.66
N GLN A 239 7.51 -7.72 5.30
CA GLN A 239 7.07 -6.68 6.22
C GLN A 239 7.30 -5.27 5.68
N ASN A 240 8.14 -5.10 4.65
CA ASN A 240 8.37 -3.77 4.08
C ASN A 240 7.18 -3.32 3.22
N LEU A 241 7.05 -2.01 3.03
CA LEU A 241 5.93 -1.37 2.32
C LEU A 241 5.65 -1.98 0.94
N THR A 242 6.70 -2.37 0.23
CA THR A 242 6.62 -2.93 -1.13
C THR A 242 6.82 -4.44 -1.19
N ASP A 243 7.00 -5.11 -0.05
CA ASP A 243 7.14 -6.57 -0.03
C ASP A 243 5.78 -7.24 -0.22
N PRO A 244 5.71 -8.36 -0.95
CA PRO A 244 4.49 -9.16 -1.00
C PRO A 244 4.21 -9.77 0.38
N MET A 245 3.01 -9.53 0.91
CA MET A 245 2.57 -10.13 2.16
C MET A 245 2.26 -11.61 1.93
N GLY A 246 2.88 -12.49 2.72
CA GLY A 246 2.77 -13.93 2.57
C GLY A 246 1.33 -14.45 2.66
N SER A 247 1.05 -15.58 2.00
CA SER A 247 -0.30 -16.19 1.98
C SER A 247 -1.40 -15.26 1.45
N THR A 248 -1.06 -14.31 0.58
CA THR A 248 -2.02 -13.44 -0.12
C THR A 248 -2.13 -13.91 -1.58
N PRO A 249 -3.33 -14.30 -2.05
CA PRO A 249 -3.51 -14.72 -3.42
C PRO A 249 -3.41 -13.52 -4.37
N SER A 250 -3.00 -13.77 -5.61
CA SER A 250 -3.16 -12.81 -6.70
C SER A 250 -4.65 -12.50 -6.89
N GLY A 251 -4.99 -11.25 -7.16
CA GLY A 251 -6.37 -10.82 -7.36
C GLY A 251 -6.46 -9.41 -7.91
N GLN A 252 -7.63 -8.80 -7.77
CA GLN A 252 -7.92 -7.44 -8.26
C GLN A 252 -7.02 -6.37 -7.62
N VAL A 253 -6.69 -6.56 -6.34
CA VAL A 253 -5.75 -5.70 -5.60
C VAL A 253 -4.40 -6.41 -5.54
N GLY A 254 -3.31 -5.66 -5.39
CA GLY A 254 -1.99 -6.25 -5.17
C GLY A 254 -1.83 -6.88 -3.79
N SER A 255 -0.72 -7.57 -3.57
CA SER A 255 -0.45 -8.33 -2.35
C SER A 255 0.48 -7.63 -1.36
N ARG A 256 0.84 -6.36 -1.58
CA ARG A 256 1.81 -5.61 -0.77
C ARG A 256 1.08 -4.65 0.17
N PRO A 257 1.68 -4.21 1.29
CA PRO A 257 1.09 -3.21 2.15
C PRO A 257 0.65 -1.95 1.40
N ILE A 258 1.48 -1.46 0.48
CA ILE A 258 1.18 -0.27 -0.35
C ILE A 258 -0.12 -0.40 -1.15
N ASP A 259 -0.51 -1.62 -1.54
CA ASP A 259 -1.68 -1.87 -2.37
C ASP A 259 -3.01 -1.75 -1.59
N VAL A 260 -2.95 -1.65 -0.25
CA VAL A 260 -4.12 -1.67 0.63
C VAL A 260 -4.13 -0.56 1.69
N LEU A 261 -3.19 0.40 1.63
CA LEU A 261 -3.14 1.49 2.61
C LEU A 261 -4.39 2.38 2.56
N ASP A 262 -4.86 2.71 1.37
CA ASP A 262 -6.04 3.58 1.23
C ASP A 262 -7.32 2.75 1.11
N SER A 263 -8.06 2.63 2.21
CA SER A 263 -9.33 1.92 2.22
C SER A 263 -10.41 2.60 1.35
N ALA A 264 -10.34 3.92 1.15
CA ALA A 264 -11.28 4.63 0.29
C ALA A 264 -11.00 4.31 -1.19
N ALA A 265 -9.72 4.18 -1.58
CA ALA A 265 -9.34 3.69 -2.91
C ALA A 265 -9.80 2.24 -3.17
N LEU A 266 -9.92 1.43 -2.11
CA LEU A 266 -10.52 0.09 -2.18
C LEU A 266 -12.06 0.11 -2.19
N GLY A 267 -12.70 1.28 -2.04
CA GLY A 267 -14.14 1.44 -1.99
C GLY A 267 -14.78 0.98 -0.67
N ILE A 268 -14.02 0.95 0.42
CA ILE A 268 -14.46 0.61 1.79
C ILE A 268 -14.85 1.89 2.52
N VAL A 269 -16.06 1.92 3.08
CA VAL A 269 -16.60 3.04 3.87
C VAL A 269 -17.16 2.51 5.20
N TYR A 270 -17.00 3.28 6.28
CA TYR A 270 -17.56 2.99 7.60
C TYR A 270 -18.70 3.98 7.93
N ASP A 271 -19.81 3.51 8.52
CA ASP A 271 -21.01 4.32 8.83
C ASP A 271 -20.81 5.38 9.93
N ASP A 272 -20.05 5.04 10.98
CA ASP A 272 -19.69 5.95 12.09
C ASP A 272 -18.21 6.38 12.02
N ALA A 273 -17.67 6.66 10.82
CA ALA A 273 -16.47 7.47 10.74
C ALA A 273 -16.86 8.88 11.20
N ALA A 274 -16.91 9.09 12.52
CA ALA A 274 -17.24 10.37 13.10
C ALA A 274 -16.39 11.41 12.37
N PRO A 275 -16.97 12.51 11.86
CA PRO A 275 -16.18 13.66 11.50
C PRO A 275 -15.60 14.18 12.81
N GLN A 276 -14.50 13.57 13.27
CA GLN A 276 -13.52 14.30 14.04
C GLN A 276 -13.26 15.53 13.16
N PRO A 277 -13.43 16.76 13.70
CA PRO A 277 -13.20 17.95 12.90
C PRO A 277 -11.84 17.77 12.25
N GLN A 278 -11.86 17.53 10.94
CA GLN A 278 -10.65 17.48 10.19
C GLN A 278 -10.07 18.88 10.39
N PRO A 279 -8.84 19.05 10.92
CA PRO A 279 -8.02 19.98 10.19
C PRO A 279 -8.00 19.38 8.78
N GLN A 280 -8.66 20.03 7.82
CA GLN A 280 -8.17 19.90 6.46
C GLN A 280 -6.70 20.28 6.58
N LEU A 281 -5.84 19.28 6.71
CA LEU A 281 -4.41 19.44 6.71
C LEU A 281 -4.12 19.85 5.28
N GLU A 282 -4.17 21.16 5.04
CA GLU A 282 -3.50 21.74 3.91
C GLU A 282 -2.06 21.27 4.03
N ILE A 283 -1.68 20.30 3.19
CA ILE A 283 -0.29 19.91 3.05
C ILE A 283 0.45 21.21 2.75
N PRO A 284 1.37 21.66 3.63
CA PRO A 284 1.98 22.96 3.50
C PRO A 284 2.61 23.10 2.11
N LEU A 285 2.22 24.16 1.41
CA LEU A 285 2.71 24.44 0.07
C LEU A 285 4.08 25.12 0.18
N ILE A 286 5.12 24.46 -0.31
CA ILE A 286 6.41 25.10 -0.57
C ILE A 286 6.28 25.84 -1.91
N VAL A 287 6.43 27.16 -1.86
CA VAL A 287 6.53 27.98 -3.06
C VAL A 287 7.95 27.86 -3.61
N VAL A 288 8.09 27.37 -4.84
CA VAL A 288 9.41 27.18 -5.47
C VAL A 288 10.15 28.52 -5.56
N GLY A 289 11.36 28.56 -5.00
CA GLY A 289 12.22 29.73 -4.95
C GLY A 289 11.98 30.68 -3.77
N ALA A 290 10.99 30.39 -2.91
CA ALA A 290 10.80 31.13 -1.66
C ALA A 290 11.74 30.64 -0.54
N ASP A 291 11.76 31.37 0.57
CA ASP A 291 12.53 30.98 1.75
C ASP A 291 12.06 29.60 2.28
N PRO A 292 12.99 28.74 2.77
CA PRO A 292 12.64 27.45 3.35
C PRO A 292 11.66 27.56 4.51
N ILE A 293 10.70 26.63 4.57
CA ILE A 293 9.73 26.53 5.64
C ILE A 293 10.39 25.88 6.85
N ALA A 294 10.42 26.57 7.99
CA ALA A 294 10.88 26.01 9.25
C ALA A 294 9.88 24.96 9.78
N ALA A 295 10.39 23.81 10.21
CA ALA A 295 9.62 22.69 10.70
C ALA A 295 10.39 21.94 11.80
N ALA A 296 9.74 20.95 12.43
CA ALA A 296 10.36 20.14 13.47
C ALA A 296 9.75 18.75 13.51
N ILE A 297 10.61 17.74 13.59
CA ILE A 297 10.22 16.39 14.00
C ILE A 297 10.14 16.42 15.52
N GLY A 298 8.93 16.60 16.04
CA GLY A 298 8.62 16.75 17.46
C GLY A 298 8.58 15.43 18.23
N VAL A 299 8.31 14.31 17.56
CA VAL A 299 8.34 12.96 18.17
C VAL A 299 9.12 11.94 17.34
N PRO A 300 9.78 10.95 17.98
CA PRO A 300 10.48 9.88 17.26
C PRO A 300 9.59 9.16 16.23
N GLY A 301 10.13 8.95 15.03
CA GLY A 301 9.42 8.28 13.93
C GLY A 301 8.38 9.16 13.23
N GLU A 302 8.19 10.41 13.67
CA GLU A 302 7.39 11.38 12.92
C GLU A 302 8.00 11.67 11.55
N THR A 303 7.10 12.01 10.64
CA THR A 303 7.42 12.36 9.28
C THR A 303 6.51 13.50 8.89
N ASP A 304 7.09 14.56 8.35
CA ASP A 304 6.36 15.71 7.83
C ASP A 304 6.16 15.56 6.32
N VAL A 305 5.04 16.07 5.81
CA VAL A 305 4.75 16.07 4.38
C VAL A 305 4.48 17.49 3.92
N PHE A 306 5.14 17.87 2.83
CA PHE A 306 4.97 19.15 2.12
C PHE A 306 4.61 18.88 0.68
N ARG A 307 4.04 19.87 -0.01
CA ARG A 307 3.79 19.80 -1.45
C ARG A 307 4.36 21.01 -2.17
N PHE A 308 4.68 20.87 -3.44
CA PHE A 308 5.04 21.97 -4.32
C PHE A 308 4.53 21.71 -5.74
N GLU A 309 4.34 22.79 -6.49
CA GLU A 309 3.88 22.71 -7.88
C GLU A 309 5.04 22.94 -8.84
N VAL A 310 5.16 22.07 -9.83
CA VAL A 310 6.07 22.24 -10.96
C VAL A 310 5.22 22.64 -12.17
N PRO A 311 5.31 23.89 -12.67
CA PRO A 311 4.43 24.36 -13.75
C PRO A 311 4.87 23.86 -15.14
N ALA A 312 6.15 23.53 -15.30
CA ALA A 312 6.75 23.08 -16.55
C ALA A 312 8.00 22.24 -16.25
N PHE A 313 8.43 21.43 -17.23
CA PHE A 313 9.63 20.63 -17.08
C PHE A 313 10.85 21.48 -16.74
N GLY A 314 11.62 21.12 -15.72
CA GLY A 314 12.82 21.86 -15.34
C GLY A 314 13.61 21.25 -14.19
N ALA A 315 14.83 21.74 -14.01
CA ALA A 315 15.72 21.34 -12.93
C ALA A 315 15.30 21.98 -11.59
N HIS A 316 15.05 21.14 -10.61
CA HIS A 316 14.68 21.55 -9.26
C HIS A 316 15.63 20.91 -8.25
N THR A 317 15.99 21.70 -7.25
CA THR A 317 16.67 21.23 -6.03
C THR A 317 15.68 21.31 -4.89
N MET A 318 15.36 20.17 -4.30
CA MET A 318 14.66 20.09 -3.03
C MET A 318 15.71 19.83 -1.97
N TYR A 319 15.65 20.55 -0.86
CA TYR A 319 16.71 20.51 0.16
C TYR A 319 16.15 20.77 1.55
N THR A 320 16.81 20.21 2.55
CA THR A 320 16.63 20.56 3.94
C THR A 320 17.83 21.34 4.47
N LEU A 321 17.62 22.10 5.53
CA LEU A 321 18.64 22.88 6.25
C LEU A 321 18.47 22.71 7.75
N GLY A 322 19.54 22.92 8.50
CA GLY A 322 19.52 22.93 9.96
C GLY A 322 20.61 22.03 10.54
N SER A 323 20.55 21.83 11.86
CA SER A 323 21.49 20.98 12.59
C SER A 323 21.06 19.52 12.69
N SER A 324 19.86 19.19 12.20
CA SER A 324 19.31 17.84 12.25
C SER A 324 19.70 17.05 11.01
N ASP A 325 20.06 15.78 11.22
CA ASP A 325 20.32 14.80 10.17
C ASP A 325 18.99 14.32 9.57
N THR A 326 18.70 14.74 8.33
CA THR A 326 17.38 14.62 7.70
C THR A 326 17.41 13.64 6.55
N PHE A 327 16.35 12.83 6.43
CA PHE A 327 16.11 11.97 5.28
C PHE A 327 14.85 12.48 4.57
N MET A 328 14.95 12.70 3.25
CA MET A 328 13.88 13.21 2.43
C MET A 328 13.53 12.24 1.31
N THR A 329 12.23 12.08 1.05
CA THR A 329 11.71 11.34 -0.11
C THR A 329 10.81 12.25 -0.93
N LEU A 330 11.01 12.25 -2.24
CA LEU A 330 10.20 12.93 -3.23
C LEU A 330 9.19 11.95 -3.83
N PHE A 331 7.92 12.35 -3.86
CA PHE A 331 6.83 11.63 -4.51
C PHE A 331 6.15 12.48 -5.60
N GLY A 332 5.62 11.84 -6.65
CA GLY A 332 4.83 12.47 -7.71
C GLY A 332 5.27 12.11 -9.13
N PRO A 333 4.80 12.83 -10.17
CA PRO A 333 3.81 13.90 -10.09
C PRO A 333 2.40 13.37 -9.77
N ASN A 334 1.59 14.18 -9.09
CA ASN A 334 0.17 13.99 -8.77
C ASN A 334 -0.20 12.73 -7.96
N ASP A 335 0.80 11.98 -7.50
CA ASP A 335 0.63 10.82 -6.64
C ASP A 335 1.56 10.95 -5.42
N PRO A 336 1.02 11.11 -4.19
CA PRO A 336 1.81 11.23 -2.97
C PRO A 336 2.50 9.92 -2.54
N ASN A 337 2.27 8.80 -3.25
CA ASN A 337 2.83 7.50 -2.94
C ASN A 337 3.77 6.96 -4.02
N PHE A 338 3.85 7.60 -5.20
CA PHE A 338 4.80 7.23 -6.24
C PHE A 338 6.17 7.86 -5.97
N GLU A 339 7.09 7.08 -5.41
CA GLU A 339 8.44 7.56 -5.09
C GLU A 339 9.25 7.85 -6.36
N VAL A 340 9.83 9.05 -6.42
CA VAL A 340 10.69 9.52 -7.51
C VAL A 340 12.17 9.43 -7.12
N ALA A 341 12.49 9.80 -5.87
CA ALA A 341 13.85 9.82 -5.35
C ALA A 341 13.84 9.95 -3.83
N SER A 342 14.92 9.52 -3.19
CA SER A 342 15.21 9.82 -1.79
C SER A 342 16.68 10.23 -1.61
N ASP A 343 16.96 10.97 -0.54
CA ASP A 343 18.32 11.38 -0.16
C ASP A 343 18.39 11.68 1.34
N ASP A 344 19.57 11.56 1.94
CA ASP A 344 19.84 11.84 3.35
C ASP A 344 21.06 12.72 3.63
N ASP A 345 22.08 12.72 2.78
CA ASP A 345 23.34 13.41 3.10
C ASP A 345 23.96 14.23 1.96
N ALA A 346 23.29 14.37 0.82
CA ALA A 346 23.85 15.11 -0.31
C ALA A 346 23.81 16.65 -0.13
N GLY A 347 23.20 17.14 0.95
CA GLY A 347 23.18 18.54 1.37
C GLY A 347 24.22 18.86 2.44
N GLU A 348 24.24 20.13 2.90
CA GLU A 348 25.20 20.55 3.92
C GLU A 348 24.84 19.99 5.31
N GLY A 349 25.84 19.52 6.05
CA GLY A 349 25.66 19.13 7.45
C GLY A 349 24.74 17.93 7.67
N PHE A 350 24.80 16.92 6.79
CA PHE A 350 23.94 15.72 6.81
C PHE A 350 22.45 16.03 6.56
N ASN A 351 22.18 17.11 5.83
CA ASN A 351 20.84 17.37 5.35
C ASN A 351 20.62 16.71 3.99
N ALA A 352 19.39 16.29 3.73
CA ALA A 352 18.99 15.76 2.44
C ALA A 352 18.98 16.84 1.34
N GLN A 353 19.45 16.49 0.15
CA GLN A 353 19.35 17.32 -1.05
C GLN A 353 19.07 16.46 -2.30
N ILE A 354 17.88 16.61 -2.88
CA ILE A 354 17.50 15.92 -4.12
C ILE A 354 17.57 16.90 -5.29
N ASN A 355 18.39 16.59 -6.28
CA ASN A 355 18.46 17.31 -7.56
C ASN A 355 17.78 16.49 -8.66
N ARG A 356 16.70 17.00 -9.26
CA ARG A 356 15.95 16.29 -10.32
C ARG A 356 15.41 17.24 -11.38
N ASN A 357 15.36 16.75 -12.62
CA ASN A 357 14.50 17.33 -13.64
C ASN A 357 13.08 16.78 -13.43
N LEU A 358 12.14 17.66 -13.13
CA LEU A 358 10.75 17.29 -12.84
C LEU A 358 9.85 17.75 -13.97
N SER A 359 8.89 16.93 -14.37
CA SER A 359 7.83 17.30 -15.31
C SER A 359 6.78 18.18 -14.63
N ALA A 360 5.88 18.79 -15.40
CA ALA A 360 4.77 19.54 -14.82
C ALA A 360 3.88 18.64 -13.94
N GLY A 361 3.45 19.16 -12.79
CA GLY A 361 2.57 18.45 -11.84
C GLY A 361 2.84 18.81 -10.38
N THR A 362 2.01 18.27 -9.50
CA THR A 362 2.16 18.42 -8.05
C THR A 362 3.09 17.36 -7.49
N TYR A 363 4.05 17.75 -6.67
CA TYR A 363 4.99 16.83 -6.02
C TYR A 363 4.88 16.95 -4.50
N PHE A 364 5.29 15.89 -3.80
CA PHE A 364 5.24 15.80 -2.35
C PHE A 364 6.63 15.50 -1.80
N LEU A 365 7.01 16.21 -0.75
CA LEU A 365 8.24 15.94 -0.01
C LEU A 365 7.87 15.36 1.33
N ARG A 366 8.50 14.24 1.66
CA ARG A 366 8.34 13.56 2.92
C ARG A 366 9.65 13.63 3.68
N VAL A 367 9.66 14.32 4.81
CA VAL A 367 10.88 14.57 5.58
C VAL A 367 10.77 13.91 6.94
N ARG A 368 11.80 13.17 7.33
CA ARG A 368 11.99 12.59 8.66
C ARG A 368 13.44 12.82 9.09
N LEU A 369 13.79 12.47 10.32
CA LEU A 369 15.19 12.35 10.69
C LEU A 369 15.76 11.00 10.24
N TYR A 370 17.05 10.97 9.90
CA TYR A 370 17.74 9.75 9.46
C TYR A 370 17.62 8.64 10.51
N SER A 371 17.90 8.99 11.77
CA SER A 371 17.63 8.15 12.93
C SER A 371 16.14 8.18 13.29
N PRO A 372 15.45 7.02 13.32
CA PRO A 372 14.03 6.94 13.64
C PRO A 372 13.71 7.29 15.10
N ASN A 373 14.72 7.34 15.97
CA ASN A 373 14.56 7.65 17.39
C ASN A 373 14.81 9.13 17.72
N SER A 374 15.20 9.93 16.73
CA SER A 374 15.63 11.31 16.94
C SER A 374 14.47 12.29 16.74
N THR A 375 14.55 13.42 17.41
CA THR A 375 13.71 14.61 17.21
C THR A 375 14.61 15.81 16.92
N GLY A 376 14.07 16.85 16.28
CA GLY A 376 14.88 18.02 15.94
C GLY A 376 14.22 18.98 14.96
N ASN A 377 14.78 20.18 14.90
CA ASN A 377 14.32 21.27 14.02
C ASN A 377 15.09 21.24 12.70
N TYR A 378 14.39 21.55 11.63
CA TYR A 378 14.96 21.71 10.29
C TYR A 378 14.16 22.76 9.51
N ALA A 379 14.62 23.09 8.31
CA ALA A 379 13.83 23.83 7.34
C ALA A 379 13.86 23.11 6.00
N VAL A 380 12.79 23.21 5.21
CA VAL A 380 12.68 22.56 3.90
C VAL A 380 12.37 23.58 2.81
N GLY A 381 13.06 23.48 1.68
CA GLY A 381 12.89 24.38 0.56
C GLY A 381 12.95 23.66 -0.78
N VAL A 382 12.39 24.32 -1.80
CA VAL A 382 12.52 23.92 -3.20
C VAL A 382 12.97 25.14 -3.98
N ARG A 383 14.03 25.01 -4.77
CA ARG A 383 14.48 26.05 -5.70
C ARG A 383 14.57 25.50 -7.10
N ALA A 384 14.13 26.29 -8.07
CA ALA A 384 14.51 26.06 -9.46
C ALA A 384 15.99 26.43 -9.60
N VAL A 385 16.77 25.59 -10.26
CA VAL A 385 18.15 25.96 -10.58
C VAL A 385 18.07 26.96 -11.73
N SER A 386 18.38 28.23 -11.44
CA SER A 386 18.65 29.24 -12.46
C SER A 386 19.92 28.84 -13.21
N VAL A 387 19.79 27.96 -14.20
CA VAL A 387 20.84 27.79 -15.19
C VAL A 387 20.93 29.14 -15.92
N THR A 388 22.03 29.87 -15.71
CA THR A 388 22.48 30.86 -16.71
C THR A 388 22.32 30.21 -18.09
N PRO A 389 21.76 30.90 -19.10
CA PRO A 389 21.53 30.31 -20.41
C PRO A 389 22.88 30.00 -21.07
N GLY A 390 23.44 28.84 -20.76
CA GLY A 390 24.18 28.03 -21.71
C GLY A 390 23.20 27.52 -22.78
N PRO A 391 23.68 26.92 -23.88
CA PRO A 391 22.80 26.52 -24.96
C PRO A 391 21.68 25.67 -24.36
N GLY A 392 20.44 26.02 -24.68
CA GLY A 392 19.24 25.44 -24.07
C GLY A 392 19.24 23.90 -24.11
N PRO A 393 18.28 23.23 -23.45
CA PRO A 393 18.18 21.78 -23.49
C PRO A 393 18.35 21.32 -24.94
N VAL A 394 19.42 20.55 -25.20
CA VAL A 394 19.69 20.02 -26.53
C VAL A 394 18.42 19.26 -26.90
N PRO A 395 17.69 19.68 -27.96
CA PRO A 395 16.45 19.03 -28.32
C PRO A 395 16.71 17.54 -28.51
N ILE A 396 15.92 16.68 -27.87
CA ILE A 396 15.99 15.23 -28.12
C ILE A 396 15.82 15.04 -29.64
N PRO A 397 16.79 14.44 -30.35
CA PRO A 397 16.67 14.27 -31.79
C PRO A 397 15.42 13.48 -32.16
N GLU A 398 14.71 13.96 -33.17
CA GLU A 398 13.46 13.35 -33.62
C GLU A 398 13.71 12.38 -34.77
N LEU A 399 13.29 11.13 -34.61
CA LEU A 399 13.25 10.15 -35.68
C LEU A 399 11.94 10.33 -36.45
N ILE A 400 12.07 10.72 -37.73
CA ILE A 400 10.92 10.79 -38.63
C ILE A 400 10.48 9.37 -38.98
N VAL A 401 9.23 9.02 -38.68
CA VAL A 401 8.64 7.73 -39.07
C VAL A 401 8.72 7.56 -40.59
N ASN A 402 9.29 6.42 -41.04
CA ASN A 402 9.60 6.13 -42.45
C ASN A 402 10.63 7.08 -43.08
N GLY A 403 11.32 7.88 -42.27
CA GLY A 403 12.40 8.76 -42.70
C GLY A 403 13.77 8.06 -42.78
N VAL A 404 14.78 8.87 -43.07
CA VAL A 404 16.18 8.45 -43.02
C VAL A 404 16.59 8.25 -41.55
N GLY A 405 17.42 7.23 -41.29
CA GLY A 405 17.97 7.01 -39.96
C GLY A 405 18.95 8.11 -39.53
N ILE A 406 19.15 8.25 -38.22
CA ILE A 406 20.14 9.15 -37.65
C ILE A 406 21.41 8.34 -37.36
N ASP A 407 22.53 8.77 -37.91
CA ASP A 407 23.86 8.27 -37.56
C ASP A 407 24.34 8.92 -36.25
N ALA A 408 24.90 8.12 -35.34
CA ALA A 408 25.33 8.54 -34.01
C ALA A 408 26.51 7.69 -33.48
N SER A 409 27.01 8.02 -32.29
CA SER A 409 28.07 7.24 -31.63
C SER A 409 27.92 7.30 -30.12
N ILE A 410 28.01 6.13 -29.49
CA ILE A 410 28.21 5.99 -28.05
C ILE A 410 29.66 6.41 -27.77
N SER A 411 29.85 7.64 -27.32
CA SER A 411 31.08 8.40 -27.18
C SER A 411 31.83 8.14 -25.86
N ALA A 412 31.13 7.67 -24.82
CA ALA A 412 31.71 7.30 -23.54
C ALA A 412 31.12 5.99 -22.97
N ALA A 413 31.89 5.33 -22.10
CA ALA A 413 31.42 4.15 -21.37
C ALA A 413 30.21 4.52 -20.50
N ASN A 414 29.22 3.63 -20.45
CA ASN A 414 28.01 3.76 -19.65
C ASN A 414 27.13 4.99 -19.98
N GLU A 415 27.27 5.58 -21.18
CA GLU A 415 26.34 6.59 -21.66
C GLU A 415 25.14 5.97 -22.40
N SER A 416 24.14 6.78 -22.69
CA SER A 416 23.02 6.39 -23.54
C SER A 416 22.51 7.60 -24.32
N ASP A 417 22.25 7.38 -25.61
CA ASP A 417 21.59 8.38 -26.45
C ASP A 417 20.07 8.22 -26.34
N VAL A 418 19.35 9.33 -26.44
CA VAL A 418 17.89 9.34 -26.40
C VAL A 418 17.35 10.02 -27.65
N TYR A 419 16.34 9.40 -28.26
CA TYR A 419 15.61 9.88 -29.42
C TYR A 419 14.12 9.93 -29.12
N ARG A 420 13.38 10.75 -29.86
CA ARG A 420 11.91 10.77 -29.82
C ARG A 420 11.31 10.50 -31.19
N PHE A 421 10.10 9.99 -31.25
CA PHE A 421 9.29 9.93 -32.48
C PHE A 421 7.81 10.00 -32.14
N ASN A 422 7.00 10.49 -33.08
CA ASN A 422 5.56 10.62 -32.88
C ASN A 422 4.80 9.52 -33.64
N VAL A 423 3.90 8.84 -32.95
CA VAL A 423 2.96 7.88 -33.52
C VAL A 423 1.63 8.59 -33.72
N THR A 424 1.17 8.68 -34.97
CA THR A 424 -0.10 9.33 -35.32
C THR A 424 -1.25 8.34 -35.50
N THR A 425 -0.93 7.09 -35.81
CA THR A 425 -1.89 6.02 -36.11
C THR A 425 -1.53 4.77 -35.32
N GLY A 426 -2.53 4.10 -34.74
CA GLY A 426 -2.29 2.86 -34.01
C GLY A 426 -1.92 1.71 -34.94
N ASP A 427 -0.65 1.30 -34.96
CA ASP A 427 -0.12 0.34 -35.94
C ASP A 427 1.15 -0.36 -35.43
N PHE A 428 1.71 -1.28 -36.22
CA PHE A 428 3.04 -1.84 -35.96
C PHE A 428 4.15 -0.88 -36.38
N TYR A 429 5.05 -0.63 -35.45
CA TYR A 429 6.28 0.14 -35.66
C TYR A 429 7.49 -0.76 -35.41
N THR A 430 8.47 -0.63 -36.27
CA THR A 430 9.79 -1.27 -36.15
C THR A 430 10.82 -0.19 -35.88
N ILE A 431 11.46 -0.24 -34.71
CA ILE A 431 12.61 0.57 -34.35
C ILE A 431 13.83 -0.35 -34.47
N GLN A 432 14.87 0.10 -35.16
CA GLN A 432 16.07 -0.70 -35.36
C GLN A 432 17.33 0.15 -35.31
N THR A 433 18.39 -0.41 -34.76
CA THR A 433 19.75 0.08 -34.94
C THR A 433 20.44 -0.63 -36.09
N ASN A 434 21.45 -0.02 -36.70
CA ASN A 434 22.39 -0.69 -37.61
C ASN A 434 23.81 -0.18 -37.35
N GLY A 435 24.81 -1.01 -37.59
CA GLY A 435 26.21 -0.66 -37.43
C GLY A 435 27.04 -1.88 -37.03
N THR A 436 28.30 -1.64 -36.67
CA THR A 436 29.21 -2.67 -36.15
C THR A 436 29.20 -2.75 -34.62
N THR A 437 28.56 -1.81 -33.95
CA THR A 437 28.48 -1.73 -32.49
C THR A 437 27.37 -2.61 -31.94
N ASP A 438 27.65 -3.30 -30.83
CA ASP A 438 26.72 -4.14 -30.11
C ASP A 438 25.79 -3.26 -29.25
N THR A 439 24.56 -3.04 -29.73
CA THR A 439 23.64 -2.06 -29.17
C THR A 439 22.54 -2.71 -28.35
N PHE A 440 22.26 -2.18 -27.16
CA PHE A 440 21.04 -2.44 -26.41
C PHE A 440 20.09 -1.25 -26.55
N MET A 441 18.81 -1.52 -26.82
CA MET A 441 17.78 -0.52 -27.02
C MET A 441 16.58 -0.74 -26.10
N SER A 442 16.06 0.33 -25.51
CA SER A 442 14.78 0.35 -24.78
C SER A 442 13.83 1.38 -25.36
N LEU A 443 12.54 1.04 -25.41
CA LEU A 443 11.45 1.87 -25.90
C LEU A 443 10.57 2.30 -24.71
N HIS A 444 10.28 3.60 -24.63
CA HIS A 444 9.48 4.20 -23.57
C HIS A 444 8.30 5.01 -24.13
N GLY A 445 7.20 5.07 -23.38
CA GLY A 445 6.03 5.88 -23.71
C GLY A 445 4.69 5.14 -23.58
N PRO A 446 3.59 5.72 -24.11
CA PRO A 446 3.52 7.04 -24.74
C PRO A 446 3.68 8.20 -23.75
N ASN A 447 4.11 9.36 -24.25
CA ASN A 447 4.21 10.67 -23.59
C ASN A 447 5.05 10.71 -22.30
N SER A 448 5.95 9.75 -22.12
CA SER A 448 6.86 9.68 -20.98
C SER A 448 8.13 8.89 -21.35
N GLN A 449 9.28 9.38 -20.89
CA GLN A 449 10.58 8.69 -21.02
C GLN A 449 10.77 7.59 -19.97
N ILE A 450 9.84 7.44 -19.02
CA ILE A 450 10.02 6.60 -17.84
C ILE A 450 9.54 5.16 -18.07
N PRO A 451 8.27 4.87 -18.39
CA PRO A 451 7.79 3.51 -18.51
C PRO A 451 8.43 2.83 -19.73
N GLU A 452 9.28 1.83 -19.49
CA GLU A 452 9.79 0.94 -20.54
C GLU A 452 8.66 0.01 -20.99
N ILE A 453 8.39 -0.02 -22.29
CA ILE A 453 7.36 -0.88 -22.90
C ILE A 453 7.96 -2.01 -23.74
N ALA A 454 9.24 -1.93 -24.08
CA ALA A 454 10.01 -3.00 -24.72
C ALA A 454 11.51 -2.71 -24.63
N SER A 455 12.33 -3.76 -24.64
CA SER A 455 13.78 -3.68 -24.84
C SER A 455 14.29 -4.86 -25.67
N ASN A 456 15.44 -4.67 -26.32
CA ASN A 456 16.09 -5.67 -27.18
C ASN A 456 17.57 -5.33 -27.41
N ASP A 457 18.41 -6.36 -27.64
CA ASP A 457 19.85 -6.25 -27.88
C ASP A 457 20.36 -6.96 -29.16
N ASP A 458 19.69 -8.00 -29.66
CA ASP A 458 20.26 -8.83 -30.74
C ASP A 458 19.30 -9.26 -31.86
N SER A 459 18.06 -8.74 -31.88
CA SER A 459 17.05 -9.19 -32.85
C SER A 459 17.11 -8.49 -34.21
N GLY A 460 18.15 -7.66 -34.43
CA GLY A 460 18.47 -7.00 -35.71
C GLY A 460 19.54 -7.76 -36.53
N ILE A 461 20.17 -7.07 -37.49
CA ILE A 461 21.30 -7.66 -38.25
C ILE A 461 22.56 -7.60 -37.39
N SER A 462 23.26 -8.73 -37.26
CA SER A 462 24.46 -8.87 -36.41
C SER A 462 24.15 -8.68 -34.92
N PHE A 463 24.73 -7.68 -34.25
CA PHE A 463 24.58 -7.38 -32.82
C PHE A 463 23.72 -6.11 -32.59
N ASN A 464 22.83 -5.80 -33.52
CA ASN A 464 22.00 -4.61 -33.44
C ASN A 464 20.63 -4.95 -32.85
N ALA A 465 20.06 -4.00 -32.12
CA ALA A 465 18.75 -4.14 -31.53
C ALA A 465 17.62 -3.90 -32.54
N LEU A 466 16.53 -4.66 -32.42
CA LEU A 466 15.31 -4.46 -33.19
C LEU A 466 14.09 -4.67 -32.30
N ILE A 467 13.23 -3.65 -32.23
CA ILE A 467 11.95 -3.71 -31.51
C ILE A 467 10.83 -3.56 -32.54
N ARG A 468 9.95 -4.57 -32.63
CA ARG A 468 8.68 -4.49 -33.37
C ARG A 468 7.50 -4.55 -32.40
N ARG A 469 6.71 -3.48 -32.33
CA ARG A 469 5.58 -3.35 -31.40
C ARG A 469 4.39 -2.64 -32.04
N GLN A 470 3.20 -3.04 -31.62
CA GLN A 470 1.99 -2.27 -31.91
C GLN A 470 1.93 -1.09 -30.95
N LEU A 471 1.93 0.14 -31.47
CA LEU A 471 1.93 1.37 -30.70
C LEU A 471 0.60 2.12 -30.93
N SER A 472 0.12 2.82 -29.91
CA SER A 472 -1.04 3.71 -30.02
C SER A 472 -0.58 5.15 -30.28
N PRO A 473 -1.44 6.07 -30.74
CA PRO A 473 -1.04 7.45 -30.95
C PRO A 473 -0.41 8.11 -29.71
N GLY A 474 0.70 8.82 -29.89
CA GLY A 474 1.45 9.47 -28.82
C GLY A 474 2.94 9.63 -29.14
N GLU A 475 3.65 10.35 -28.29
CA GLU A 475 5.10 10.52 -28.39
C GLU A 475 5.84 9.36 -27.70
N TYR A 476 6.85 8.81 -28.34
CA TYR A 476 7.65 7.70 -27.81
C TYR A 476 9.13 8.06 -27.80
N PHE A 477 9.87 7.42 -26.90
CA PHE A 477 11.29 7.67 -26.70
C PHE A 477 12.09 6.38 -26.83
N VAL A 478 13.21 6.45 -27.53
CA VAL A 478 14.14 5.34 -27.74
C VAL A 478 15.44 5.67 -27.04
N ARG A 479 15.88 4.79 -26.13
CA ARG A 479 17.19 4.89 -25.51
C ARG A 479 18.11 3.83 -26.12
N VAL A 480 19.27 4.24 -26.61
CA VAL A 480 20.28 3.35 -27.19
C VAL A 480 21.56 3.47 -26.38
N ARG A 481 22.13 2.32 -26.01
CA ARG A 481 23.42 2.23 -25.33
C ARG A 481 24.22 1.06 -25.87
N HIS A 482 25.49 0.97 -25.50
CA HIS A 482 26.25 -0.25 -25.76
C HIS A 482 25.72 -1.39 -24.86
N TYR A 483 25.69 -2.62 -25.36
CA TYR A 483 25.30 -3.80 -24.57
C TYR A 483 26.21 -3.97 -23.34
N SER A 484 27.53 -4.03 -23.58
CA SER A 484 28.56 -3.94 -22.53
C SER A 484 28.63 -2.54 -21.88
N PRO A 485 28.70 -2.45 -20.53
CA PRO A 485 28.83 -1.18 -19.80
C PRO A 485 30.09 -0.36 -20.10
N SER A 486 31.14 -0.99 -20.64
CA SER A 486 32.41 -0.34 -21.01
C SER A 486 32.55 -0.07 -22.50
N GLY A 487 31.60 -0.52 -23.33
CA GLY A 487 31.69 -0.43 -24.77
C GLY A 487 31.29 0.95 -25.30
N THR A 488 31.86 1.30 -26.45
CA THR A 488 31.63 2.53 -27.21
C THR A 488 31.59 2.20 -28.69
N GLY A 489 31.06 3.09 -29.53
CA GLY A 489 31.13 2.94 -30.98
C GLY A 489 29.93 3.52 -31.73
N ALA A 490 30.09 3.53 -33.06
CA ALA A 490 29.15 4.14 -33.99
C ALA A 490 27.97 3.21 -34.35
N TYR A 491 26.80 3.81 -34.48
CA TYR A 491 25.58 3.13 -34.90
C TYR A 491 24.66 4.12 -35.64
N SER A 492 23.60 3.61 -36.24
CA SER A 492 22.49 4.39 -36.77
C SER A 492 21.19 3.88 -36.18
N VAL A 493 20.17 4.73 -36.04
CA VAL A 493 18.84 4.34 -35.55
C VAL A 493 17.75 4.89 -36.45
N ARG A 494 16.69 4.11 -36.70
CA ARG A 494 15.52 4.52 -37.48
C ARG A 494 14.23 3.88 -36.98
N VAL A 495 13.10 4.46 -37.35
CA VAL A 495 11.76 3.91 -37.11
C VAL A 495 10.96 3.84 -38.42
N THR A 496 10.32 2.70 -38.66
CA THR A 496 9.44 2.45 -39.82
C THR A 496 8.08 1.96 -39.35
N GLN A 497 7.01 2.46 -39.98
CA GLN A 497 5.66 1.94 -39.82
C GLN A 497 5.45 0.80 -40.85
N GLY A 498 4.89 -0.32 -40.39
CA GLY A 498 4.74 -1.55 -41.18
C GLY A 498 3.33 -1.89 -41.58
#